data_AF-A0A1W9V4M6-F1
#
_entry.id   AF-A0A1W9V4M6-F1
#
_cell.length_a   1.000
_cell.length_b   1.000
_cell.length_c   1.000
_cell.angle_alpha   90.00
_cell.angle_beta   90.00
_cell.angle_gamma   90.00
#
_symmetry.space_group_name_H-M   'P 1'
#
loop_
_entity.id
_entity.type
_entity.pdbx_description
1 polymer ?
#
loop_
_entity_poly.entity_id
_entity_poly.type
_entity_poly.pdbx_seq_one_letter_code
_entity_poly.pdbx_strand_id
1 'polypeptide(L)'
;MINYDKAIEAFKPYTDKMKLKLIACEVITREVCWCVARTPHTVDMVFTPKGAHESGDLLRKTIQEEIDKTDQYSLVEYDAILLGYGLCGNGTAGLSSKRYPLVIPRAHDCCTLFLGSRNRFKELFEDNPSRPYSSGGYMERGDSYLNESNMGASLGLDKSYEDYLELYGEENAHYIMESIESSEKDACKELYFIDIPETSNPEKRKILLKEAESEGYDVTVQQGSLNLIQNLLGGQWNDDYQIIPPGEKSVPLYDWDRVMGSTKSAN
;
A
#
# COMPACT_ATOMS: atom_id res chain seq x y z
N MET A 1 29.83 -18.82 17.47
CA MET A 1 30.51 -18.29 16.27
C MET A 1 29.56 -18.46 15.11
N ILE A 2 29.04 -17.36 14.59
CA ILE A 2 28.15 -17.38 13.42
C ILE A 2 29.03 -17.76 12.23
N ASN A 3 28.69 -18.85 11.55
CA ASN A 3 29.45 -19.37 10.41
C ASN A 3 29.11 -18.49 9.19
N TYR A 4 29.94 -17.48 8.94
CA TYR A 4 29.76 -16.51 7.85
C TYR A 4 29.82 -17.16 6.46
N ASP A 5 30.43 -18.34 6.32
CA ASP A 5 30.60 -18.99 5.02
C ASP A 5 29.28 -19.57 4.46
N LYS A 6 28.35 -19.98 5.33
CA LYS A 6 27.00 -20.43 4.91
C LYS A 6 26.06 -19.28 4.51
N ALA A 7 26.35 -18.05 4.92
CA ALA A 7 25.60 -16.88 4.47
C ALA A 7 26.07 -16.39 3.08
N ILE A 8 27.31 -16.70 2.72
CA ILE A 8 27.92 -16.30 1.44
C ILE A 8 27.56 -17.28 0.32
N GLU A 9 27.38 -18.58 0.59
CA GLU A 9 26.96 -19.57 -0.42
C GLU A 9 25.52 -19.38 -0.95
N ALA A 10 24.68 -18.59 -0.28
CA ALA A 10 23.35 -18.20 -0.78
C ALA A 10 23.41 -17.02 -1.79
N PHE A 11 24.58 -16.40 -1.98
CA PHE A 11 24.76 -15.26 -2.86
C PHE A 11 25.38 -15.71 -4.19
N LYS A 12 24.55 -16.27 -5.07
CA LYS A 12 24.91 -16.31 -6.50
C LYS A 12 24.94 -14.87 -7.00
N PRO A 13 26.03 -14.38 -7.62
CA PRO A 13 26.03 -13.06 -8.22
C PRO A 13 25.01 -13.05 -9.36
N TYR A 14 23.88 -12.36 -9.15
CA TYR A 14 22.98 -12.00 -10.24
C TYR A 14 23.76 -11.11 -11.19
N THR A 15 23.70 -11.45 -12.48
CA THR A 15 24.60 -10.92 -13.49
C THR A 15 24.29 -9.52 -13.99
N ASP A 16 23.32 -8.78 -13.43
CA ASP A 16 23.18 -7.33 -13.66
C ASP A 16 22.72 -6.60 -12.39
N LYS A 17 23.59 -5.74 -11.85
CA LYS A 17 23.24 -4.86 -10.73
C LYS A 17 22.40 -3.69 -11.26
N MET A 18 21.12 -3.67 -10.91
CA MET A 18 20.21 -2.57 -11.23
C MET A 18 20.40 -1.36 -10.30
N LYS A 19 20.04 -0.18 -10.82
CA LYS A 19 19.77 1.05 -10.07
C LYS A 19 18.27 1.32 -10.11
N LEU A 20 17.64 1.32 -8.94
CA LEU A 20 16.19 1.36 -8.81
C LEU A 20 15.79 2.60 -8.00
N LYS A 21 14.73 3.28 -8.42
CA LYS A 21 14.07 4.33 -7.63
C LYS A 21 12.84 3.72 -6.97
N LEU A 22 12.76 3.69 -5.65
CA LEU A 22 11.57 3.26 -4.92
C LEU A 22 10.78 4.47 -4.41
N ILE A 23 9.47 4.47 -4.68
CA ILE A 23 8.48 5.35 -4.05
C ILE A 23 7.54 4.44 -3.26
N ALA A 24 7.42 4.65 -1.95
CA ALA A 24 6.65 3.77 -1.05
C ALA A 24 5.94 4.57 0.05
N CYS A 25 4.88 4.02 0.65
CA CYS A 25 4.27 4.62 1.84
C CYS A 25 5.20 4.42 3.05
N GLU A 26 5.30 5.40 3.94
CA GLU A 26 6.10 5.28 5.17
C GLU A 26 5.64 4.17 6.14
N VAL A 27 4.44 3.63 5.96
CA VAL A 27 3.94 2.48 6.74
C VAL A 27 4.65 1.17 6.41
N ILE A 28 5.34 1.06 5.27
CA ILE A 28 6.15 -0.12 4.91
C ILE A 28 7.66 0.13 5.09
N THR A 29 8.07 1.20 5.79
CA THR A 29 9.49 1.57 5.90
C THR A 29 10.34 0.46 6.51
N ARG A 30 9.87 -0.27 7.52
CA ARG A 30 10.67 -1.32 8.18
C ARG A 30 10.95 -2.47 7.21
N GLU A 31 9.91 -2.92 6.51
CA GLU A 31 9.92 -4.03 5.56
C GLU A 31 10.81 -3.69 4.37
N VAL A 32 10.64 -2.49 3.82
CA VAL A 32 11.46 -1.97 2.73
C VAL A 32 12.92 -1.88 3.16
N CYS A 33 13.24 -1.23 4.28
CA CYS A 33 14.62 -1.09 4.75
C CYS A 33 15.28 -2.44 5.01
N TRP A 34 14.53 -3.42 5.54
CA TRP A 34 15.02 -4.77 5.73
C TRP A 34 15.41 -5.44 4.41
N CYS A 35 14.59 -5.27 3.36
CA CYS A 35 14.85 -5.81 2.03
C CYS A 35 15.97 -5.06 1.29
N VAL A 36 16.00 -3.71 1.39
CA VAL A 36 17.05 -2.88 0.78
C VAL A 36 18.44 -3.20 1.34
N ALA A 37 18.54 -3.52 2.63
CA ALA A 37 19.81 -3.95 3.22
C ALA A 37 20.34 -5.29 2.67
N ARG A 38 19.53 -6.04 1.91
CA ARG A 38 19.81 -7.40 1.44
C ARG A 38 19.74 -7.59 -0.07
N THR A 39 19.18 -6.62 -0.80
CA THR A 39 19.13 -6.68 -2.27
C THR A 39 20.53 -6.48 -2.89
N PRO A 40 20.85 -7.15 -4.01
CA PRO A 40 22.10 -6.90 -4.74
C PRO A 40 22.09 -5.58 -5.52
N HIS A 41 20.95 -4.88 -5.58
CA HIS A 41 20.73 -3.67 -6.37
C HIS A 41 20.95 -2.39 -5.56
N THR A 42 21.26 -1.30 -6.25
CA THR A 42 21.26 0.03 -5.65
C THR A 42 19.84 0.55 -5.66
N VAL A 43 19.31 0.93 -4.49
CA VAL A 43 17.94 1.44 -4.37
C VAL A 43 17.95 2.82 -3.73
N ASP A 44 17.54 3.83 -4.49
CA ASP A 44 17.26 5.16 -3.96
C ASP A 44 15.78 5.22 -3.57
N MET A 45 15.50 5.52 -2.30
CA MET A 45 14.16 5.44 -1.72
C MET A 45 13.60 6.80 -1.36
N VAL A 46 12.30 6.97 -1.61
CA VAL A 46 11.49 8.06 -1.06
C VAL A 46 10.24 7.47 -0.42
N PHE A 47 9.92 7.95 0.77
CA PHE A 47 8.68 7.59 1.47
C PHE A 47 7.70 8.75 1.39
N THR A 48 6.45 8.44 1.01
CA THR A 48 5.35 9.39 1.08
C THR A 48 4.68 9.29 2.46
N PRO A 49 4.09 10.39 2.96
CA PRO A 49 3.42 10.38 4.26
C PRO A 49 2.18 9.50 4.22
N LYS A 50 1.87 8.83 5.33
CA LYS A 50 0.66 8.01 5.47
C LYS A 50 -0.60 8.81 5.15
N GLY A 51 -0.66 10.06 5.61
CA GLY A 51 -1.78 10.99 5.38
C GLY A 51 -2.10 11.24 3.90
N ALA A 52 -1.20 10.91 2.96
CA ALA A 52 -1.56 10.95 1.54
C ALA A 52 -2.73 10.00 1.19
N HIS A 53 -2.99 8.97 2.01
CA HIS A 53 -4.12 8.05 1.85
C HIS A 53 -5.48 8.64 2.28
N GLU A 54 -5.53 9.90 2.74
CA GLU A 54 -6.79 10.61 3.01
C GLU A 54 -7.75 10.58 1.81
N SER A 55 -7.20 10.64 0.58
CA SER A 55 -7.96 10.40 -0.65
C SER A 55 -7.06 9.81 -1.75
N GLY A 56 -7.67 9.05 -2.67
CA GLY A 56 -6.96 8.50 -3.83
C GLY A 56 -6.34 9.56 -4.73
N ASP A 57 -6.98 10.72 -4.88
CA ASP A 57 -6.45 11.81 -5.71
C ASP A 57 -5.23 12.49 -5.08
N LEU A 58 -5.24 12.69 -3.76
CA LEU A 58 -4.07 13.20 -3.03
C LEU A 58 -2.91 12.23 -3.17
N LEU A 59 -3.13 10.94 -2.91
CA LEU A 59 -2.10 9.91 -3.04
C LEU A 59 -1.53 9.87 -4.46
N ARG A 60 -2.39 9.89 -5.48
CA ARG A 60 -1.98 9.90 -6.89
C ARG A 60 -1.12 11.11 -7.22
N LYS A 61 -1.53 12.30 -6.78
CA LYS A 61 -0.77 13.53 -6.99
C LYS A 61 0.59 13.44 -6.32
N THR A 62 0.65 12.99 -5.06
CA THR A 62 1.91 12.84 -4.32
C THR A 62 2.87 11.86 -5.00
N ILE A 63 2.38 10.70 -5.46
CA ILE A 63 3.21 9.72 -6.16
C ILE A 63 3.67 10.27 -7.51
N GLN A 64 2.77 10.89 -8.29
CA GLN A 64 3.11 11.45 -9.60
C GLN A 64 4.15 12.56 -9.50
N GLU A 65 4.09 13.42 -8.47
CA GLU A 65 5.11 14.45 -8.22
C GLU A 65 6.50 13.84 -8.00
N GLU A 66 6.61 12.72 -7.28
CA GLU A 66 7.89 12.02 -7.09
C GLU A 66 8.38 11.33 -8.37
N ILE A 67 7.47 10.80 -9.19
CA ILE A 67 7.80 10.27 -10.53
C ILE A 67 8.33 11.40 -11.41
N ASP A 68 7.62 12.53 -11.48
CA ASP A 68 7.98 13.68 -12.31
C ASP A 68 9.34 14.28 -11.90
N LYS A 69 9.61 14.37 -10.59
CA LYS A 69 10.93 14.78 -10.07
C LYS A 69 12.02 13.83 -10.53
N THR A 70 11.76 12.52 -10.49
CA THR A 70 12.70 11.50 -10.95
C THR A 70 12.97 11.62 -12.45
N ASP A 71 11.92 11.85 -13.24
CA ASP A 71 12.03 12.04 -14.69
C ASP A 71 12.82 13.30 -15.05
N GLN A 72 12.59 14.42 -14.36
CA GLN A 72 13.13 15.72 -14.75
C GLN A 72 14.51 16.04 -14.18
N TYR A 73 14.77 15.62 -12.93
CA TYR A 73 15.89 16.14 -12.16
C TYR A 73 16.91 15.08 -11.72
N SER A 74 16.62 13.79 -11.93
CA SER A 74 17.59 12.76 -11.55
C SER A 74 18.86 12.85 -12.38
N LEU A 75 19.99 13.03 -11.70
CA LEU A 75 21.34 12.92 -12.28
C LEU A 75 21.79 11.46 -12.45
N VAL A 76 21.04 10.52 -11.86
CA VAL A 76 21.25 9.08 -11.96
C VAL A 76 20.24 8.51 -12.95
N GLU A 77 20.73 7.70 -13.88
CA GLU A 77 19.91 6.83 -14.73
C GLU A 77 19.47 5.60 -13.92
N TYR A 78 18.16 5.36 -13.88
CA TYR A 78 17.54 4.21 -13.22
C TYR A 78 17.05 3.20 -14.25
N ASP A 79 17.05 1.92 -13.89
CA ASP A 79 16.46 0.86 -14.71
C ASP A 79 14.93 0.84 -14.60
N ALA A 80 14.38 1.23 -13.44
CA ALA A 80 12.94 1.32 -13.20
C ALA A 80 12.60 2.21 -11.99
N ILE A 81 11.36 2.70 -11.98
CA ILE A 81 10.71 3.26 -10.79
C ILE A 81 9.78 2.20 -10.20
N LEU A 82 10.06 1.79 -8.97
CA LEU A 82 9.28 0.84 -8.19
C LEU A 82 8.24 1.60 -7.36
N LEU A 83 7.00 1.10 -7.37
CA LEU A 83 5.92 1.60 -6.55
C LEU A 83 5.57 0.58 -5.47
N GLY A 84 5.89 0.89 -4.21
CA GLY A 84 5.54 0.10 -3.04
C GLY A 84 4.08 0.30 -2.60
N TYR A 85 3.14 0.11 -3.52
CA TYR A 85 1.71 0.34 -3.35
C TYR A 85 0.86 -0.69 -4.10
N GLY A 86 -0.39 -0.89 -3.67
CA GLY A 86 -1.45 -1.45 -4.50
C GLY A 86 -2.26 -0.35 -5.21
N LEU A 87 -3.54 -0.60 -5.49
CA LEU A 87 -4.47 0.42 -6.01
C LEU A 87 -4.74 1.51 -4.97
N CYS A 88 -4.87 1.15 -3.69
CA CYS A 88 -5.03 2.07 -2.55
C CYS A 88 -6.09 3.16 -2.81
N GLY A 89 -7.34 2.74 -3.04
CA GLY A 89 -8.42 3.68 -3.36
C GLY A 89 -8.22 4.41 -4.69
N ASN A 90 -7.62 3.75 -5.68
CA ASN A 90 -7.20 4.31 -6.98
C ASN A 90 -6.07 5.36 -6.90
N GLY A 91 -5.33 5.43 -5.80
CA GLY A 91 -4.14 6.29 -5.68
C GLY A 91 -3.02 5.97 -6.67
N THR A 92 -2.96 4.75 -7.21
CA THR A 92 -2.00 4.41 -8.26
C THR A 92 -2.58 4.37 -9.67
N ALA A 93 -3.86 4.67 -9.86
CA ALA A 93 -4.47 4.74 -11.19
C ALA A 93 -3.96 5.96 -11.97
N GLY A 94 -3.71 5.81 -13.27
CA GLY A 94 -3.33 6.91 -14.17
C GLY A 94 -1.90 7.43 -14.03
N LEU A 95 -1.08 6.85 -13.14
CA LEU A 95 0.34 7.19 -12.98
C LEU A 95 1.12 6.83 -14.24
N SER A 96 2.11 7.66 -14.57
CA SER A 96 2.97 7.47 -15.74
C SER A 96 4.34 8.08 -15.51
N SER A 97 5.38 7.48 -16.10
CA SER A 97 6.70 8.09 -16.27
C SER A 97 6.99 8.22 -17.77
N LYS A 98 7.66 9.32 -18.15
CA LYS A 98 8.10 9.56 -19.52
C LYS A 98 9.37 8.82 -19.87
N ARG A 99 10.22 8.52 -18.87
CA ARG A 99 11.58 7.98 -19.08
C ARG A 99 11.74 6.54 -18.65
N TYR A 100 11.15 6.17 -17.51
CA TYR A 100 11.42 4.91 -16.84
C TYR A 100 10.19 4.02 -16.82
N PRO A 101 10.34 2.69 -16.93
CA PRO A 101 9.23 1.79 -16.67
C PRO A 101 8.81 1.92 -15.20
N LEU A 102 7.50 1.93 -14.95
CA LEU A 102 6.98 1.80 -13.58
C LEU A 102 6.72 0.32 -13.28
N VAL A 103 7.07 -0.13 -12.08
CA VAL A 103 6.79 -1.48 -11.62
C VAL A 103 5.93 -1.42 -10.37
N ILE A 104 4.74 -2.00 -10.44
CA ILE A 104 3.73 -1.94 -9.39
C ILE A 104 3.27 -3.36 -9.06
N PRO A 105 3.23 -3.77 -7.78
CA PRO A 105 2.53 -4.98 -7.38
C PRO A 105 1.07 -4.95 -7.83
N ARG A 106 0.57 -6.07 -8.38
CA ARG A 106 -0.85 -6.27 -8.69
C ARG A 106 -1.64 -6.47 -7.39
N ALA A 107 -1.86 -5.39 -6.66
CA ALA A 107 -2.46 -5.42 -5.34
C ALA A 107 -3.63 -4.44 -5.25
N HIS A 108 -4.70 -4.80 -4.54
CA HIS A 108 -5.82 -3.88 -4.30
C HIS A 108 -5.41 -2.75 -3.36
N ASP A 109 -4.56 -3.05 -2.38
CA ASP A 109 -4.00 -2.09 -1.44
C ASP A 109 -2.66 -2.61 -0.87
N CYS A 110 -2.11 -1.89 0.12
CA CYS A 110 -0.88 -2.28 0.79
C CYS A 110 -1.00 -3.55 1.67
N CYS A 111 -2.20 -4.01 2.03
CA CYS A 111 -2.40 -5.27 2.76
C CYS A 111 -1.78 -6.44 2.01
N THR A 112 -2.00 -6.49 0.70
CA THR A 112 -1.43 -7.53 -0.16
C THR A 112 0.09 -7.57 -0.06
N LEU A 113 0.75 -6.41 0.02
CA LEU A 113 2.21 -6.31 0.19
C LEU A 113 2.65 -6.86 1.55
N PHE A 114 1.93 -6.58 2.64
CA PHE A 114 2.23 -7.13 3.97
C PHE A 114 2.01 -8.64 4.05
N LEU A 115 0.99 -9.17 3.36
CA LEU A 115 0.74 -10.61 3.26
C LEU A 115 1.73 -11.33 2.34
N GLY A 116 2.40 -10.59 1.46
CA GLY A 116 3.38 -11.13 0.51
C GLY A 116 2.79 -12.06 -0.55
N SER A 117 1.46 -12.04 -0.76
CA SER A 117 0.77 -12.87 -1.75
C SER A 117 -0.63 -12.33 -2.09
N ARG A 118 -0.93 -12.24 -3.39
CA ARG A 118 -2.28 -11.95 -3.91
C ARG A 118 -3.29 -13.03 -3.52
N ASN A 119 -2.88 -14.29 -3.61
CA ASN A 119 -3.72 -15.42 -3.22
C ASN A 119 -4.06 -15.37 -1.73
N ARG A 120 -3.08 -15.04 -0.87
CA ARG A 120 -3.33 -14.91 0.56
C ARG A 120 -4.27 -13.75 0.88
N PHE A 121 -4.13 -12.62 0.18
CA PHE A 121 -5.07 -11.51 0.29
C PHE A 121 -6.47 -11.94 -0.12
N LYS A 122 -6.62 -12.61 -1.26
CA LYS A 122 -7.92 -13.14 -1.71
C LYS A 122 -8.55 -14.08 -0.68
N GLU A 123 -7.81 -15.07 -0.17
CA GLU A 123 -8.30 -16.01 0.86
C GLU A 123 -8.86 -15.31 2.12
N LEU A 124 -8.30 -14.16 2.48
CA LEU A 124 -8.64 -13.44 3.70
C LEU A 124 -9.68 -12.33 3.50
N PHE A 125 -9.86 -11.84 2.28
CA PHE A 125 -10.65 -10.63 2.00
C PHE A 125 -11.69 -10.83 0.87
N GLU A 126 -11.79 -12.00 0.24
CA GLU A 126 -12.77 -12.24 -0.84
C GLU A 126 -14.22 -12.14 -0.35
N ASP A 127 -14.49 -12.54 0.90
CA ASP A 127 -15.81 -12.45 1.53
C ASP A 127 -16.16 -11.04 2.02
N ASN A 128 -15.14 -10.26 2.40
CA ASN A 128 -15.27 -8.87 2.81
C ASN A 128 -14.01 -8.06 2.40
N PRO A 129 -13.98 -7.48 1.19
CA PRO A 129 -12.83 -6.71 0.69
C PRO A 129 -12.52 -5.46 1.50
N SER A 130 -13.50 -4.96 2.26
CA SER A 130 -13.38 -3.77 3.11
C SER A 130 -13.07 -4.11 4.57
N ARG A 131 -12.78 -5.37 4.89
CA ARG A 131 -12.39 -5.77 6.25
C ARG A 131 -11.19 -4.92 6.70
N PRO A 132 -11.23 -4.31 7.89
CA PRO A 132 -10.14 -3.49 8.35
C PRO A 132 -8.89 -4.34 8.63
N TYR A 133 -7.73 -3.74 8.40
CA TYR A 133 -6.45 -4.34 8.75
C TYR A 133 -5.48 -3.29 9.32
N SER A 134 -4.47 -3.78 10.02
CA SER A 134 -3.35 -3.00 10.53
C SER A 134 -2.05 -3.80 10.40
N SER A 135 -0.92 -3.12 10.54
CA SER A 135 0.41 -3.71 10.66
C SER A 135 1.29 -2.83 11.54
N GLY A 136 2.49 -3.31 11.88
CA GLY A 136 3.41 -2.58 12.76
C GLY A 136 3.66 -1.13 12.32
N GLY A 137 3.76 -0.85 11.01
CA GLY A 137 4.04 0.49 10.52
C GLY A 137 2.90 1.49 10.63
N TYR A 138 1.64 1.04 10.72
CA TYR A 138 0.50 1.95 10.94
C TYR A 138 0.54 2.60 12.31
N MET A 139 1.06 1.90 13.33
CA MET A 139 1.30 2.43 14.69
C MET A 139 2.47 3.42 14.77
N GLU A 140 3.37 3.35 13.80
CA GLU A 140 4.60 4.15 13.82
C GLU A 140 4.44 5.50 13.12
N ARG A 141 3.35 5.66 12.37
CA ARG A 141 3.14 6.75 11.40
C ARG A 141 1.72 7.30 11.54
N GLY A 142 1.62 8.56 11.94
CA GLY A 142 0.34 9.26 12.16
C GLY A 142 -0.36 8.87 13.47
N ASP A 143 -1.60 9.34 13.62
CA ASP A 143 -2.34 9.26 14.89
C ASP A 143 -3.31 8.06 14.97
N SER A 144 -3.59 7.39 13.85
CA SER A 144 -4.46 6.21 13.78
C SER A 144 -3.67 4.92 13.60
N TYR A 145 -4.11 3.80 14.16
CA TYR A 145 -3.48 2.50 13.96
C TYR A 145 -4.06 1.69 12.80
N LEU A 146 -5.18 2.14 12.21
CA LEU A 146 -5.87 1.42 11.15
C LEU A 146 -5.43 1.88 9.76
N ASN A 147 -5.60 0.99 8.79
CA ASN A 147 -5.73 1.41 7.39
C ASN A 147 -7.15 1.96 7.18
N GLU A 148 -7.34 3.24 7.48
CA GLU A 148 -8.60 3.92 7.21
C GLU A 148 -8.78 4.03 5.70
N SER A 149 -9.56 3.12 5.11
CA SER A 149 -10.11 3.34 3.79
C SER A 149 -11.14 4.46 3.90
N ASN A 150 -10.72 5.69 3.59
CA ASN A 150 -11.57 6.89 3.58
C ASN A 150 -12.58 6.87 2.41
N MET A 151 -13.21 5.72 2.13
CA MET A 151 -14.31 5.62 1.17
C MET A 151 -15.46 6.54 1.59
N GLY A 152 -15.69 6.73 2.90
CA GLY A 152 -16.63 7.73 3.42
C GLY A 152 -16.27 9.14 2.96
N ALA A 153 -15.07 9.63 3.27
CA ALA A 153 -14.60 10.95 2.84
C ALA A 153 -14.55 11.13 1.31
N SER A 154 -14.16 10.07 0.58
CA SER A 154 -14.13 10.09 -0.89
C SER A 154 -15.53 10.13 -1.52
N LEU A 155 -16.56 9.67 -0.80
CA LEU A 155 -17.97 9.78 -1.17
C LEU A 155 -18.61 11.07 -0.60
N GLY A 156 -17.85 11.92 0.08
CA GLY A 156 -18.36 13.11 0.78
C GLY A 156 -19.25 12.78 1.97
N LEU A 157 -19.08 11.59 2.56
CA LEU A 157 -19.79 11.05 3.72
C LEU A 157 -19.11 11.43 5.06
N ASP A 158 -18.14 12.35 5.04
CA ASP A 158 -17.37 12.85 6.20
C ASP A 158 -17.77 14.28 6.63
N LYS A 159 -18.86 14.83 6.08
CA LYS A 159 -19.28 16.21 6.32
C LYS A 159 -20.09 16.32 7.61
N SER A 160 -20.16 17.51 8.18
CA SER A 160 -21.02 17.75 9.35
C SER A 160 -22.51 17.69 8.97
N TYR A 161 -23.38 17.50 9.95
CA TYR A 161 -24.84 17.58 9.72
C TYR A 161 -25.22 18.94 9.12
N GLU A 162 -24.59 20.03 9.56
CA GLU A 162 -24.79 21.38 9.02
C GLU A 162 -24.42 21.47 7.53
N ASP A 163 -23.31 20.85 7.12
CA ASP A 163 -22.90 20.79 5.71
C ASP A 163 -23.89 19.99 4.87
N TYR A 164 -24.40 18.86 5.39
CA TYR A 164 -25.43 18.07 4.70
C TYR A 164 -26.75 18.82 4.62
N LEU A 165 -27.11 19.57 5.66
CA LEU A 165 -28.32 20.36 5.71
C LEU A 165 -28.28 21.50 4.69
N GLU A 166 -27.12 22.15 4.51
CA GLU A 166 -26.91 23.17 3.48
C GLU A 166 -26.96 22.59 2.07
N LEU A 167 -26.36 21.41 1.84
CA LEU A 167 -26.25 20.80 0.51
C LEU A 167 -27.52 20.07 0.05
N TYR A 168 -28.23 19.40 0.97
CA TYR A 168 -29.28 18.44 0.64
C TYR A 168 -30.63 18.72 1.32
N GLY A 169 -30.68 19.67 2.25
CA GLY A 169 -31.87 19.97 3.05
C GLY A 169 -32.09 18.99 4.21
N GLU A 170 -32.93 19.40 5.17
CA GLU A 170 -33.10 18.74 6.48
C GLU A 170 -33.46 17.25 6.40
N GLU A 171 -34.45 16.86 5.59
CA GLU A 171 -34.87 15.45 5.47
C GLU A 171 -33.77 14.55 4.90
N ASN A 172 -33.04 15.02 3.89
CA ASN A 172 -31.94 14.24 3.29
C ASN A 172 -30.71 14.22 4.19
N ALA A 173 -30.40 15.31 4.88
CA ALA A 173 -29.31 15.37 5.84
C ALA A 173 -29.54 14.38 7.00
N HIS A 174 -30.77 14.33 7.52
CA HIS A 174 -31.15 13.36 8.55
C HIS A 174 -31.04 11.92 8.04
N TYR A 175 -31.52 11.65 6.82
CA TYR A 175 -31.41 10.33 6.21
C TYR A 175 -29.95 9.89 5.96
N ILE A 176 -29.09 10.81 5.50
CA ILE A 176 -27.66 10.54 5.28
C ILE A 176 -26.97 10.23 6.62
N MET A 177 -27.19 11.05 7.65
CA MET A 177 -26.61 10.80 8.98
C MET A 177 -27.11 9.47 9.58
N GLU A 178 -28.40 9.19 9.50
CA GLU A 178 -28.96 7.92 9.97
C GLU A 178 -28.40 6.71 9.20
N SER A 179 -28.13 6.89 7.90
CA SER A 179 -27.48 5.87 7.06
C SER A 179 -26.01 5.65 7.45
N ILE A 180 -25.28 6.72 7.79
CA ILE A 180 -23.90 6.62 8.29
C ILE A 180 -23.89 5.93 9.66
N GLU A 181 -24.71 6.39 10.61
CA GLU A 181 -24.81 5.82 11.96
C GLU A 181 -25.26 4.35 11.96
N SER A 182 -26.14 3.95 11.05
CA SER A 182 -26.53 2.54 10.89
C SER A 182 -25.40 1.70 10.30
N SER A 183 -24.64 2.24 9.32
CA SER A 183 -23.46 1.56 8.78
C SER A 183 -22.35 1.37 9.82
N GLU A 184 -22.17 2.32 10.75
CA GLU A 184 -21.22 2.21 11.86
C GLU A 184 -21.67 1.18 12.90
N LYS A 185 -22.98 1.05 13.15
CA LYS A 185 -23.53 0.02 14.06
C LYS A 185 -23.36 -1.40 13.52
N ASP A 186 -23.40 -1.56 12.19
CA ASP A 186 -23.17 -2.82 11.48
C ASP A 186 -21.71 -3.01 11.03
N ALA A 187 -20.78 -2.16 11.51
CA ALA A 187 -19.39 -2.18 11.10
C ALA A 187 -18.71 -3.53 11.43
N CYS A 188 -17.85 -3.97 10.51
CA CYS A 188 -17.05 -5.18 10.67
C CYS A 188 -16.17 -5.09 11.92
N LYS A 189 -16.49 -5.91 12.93
CA LYS A 189 -15.71 -6.00 14.17
C LYS A 189 -14.43 -6.80 14.03
N GLU A 190 -14.30 -7.63 12.99
CA GLU A 190 -13.07 -8.36 12.74
C GLU A 190 -11.97 -7.42 12.24
N LEU A 191 -10.82 -7.42 12.92
CA LEU A 191 -9.63 -6.69 12.51
C LEU A 191 -8.48 -7.67 12.27
N TYR A 192 -7.81 -7.57 11.12
CA TYR A 192 -6.57 -8.32 10.89
C TYR A 192 -5.33 -7.51 11.23
N PHE A 193 -4.56 -8.01 12.20
CA PHE A 193 -3.22 -7.49 12.46
C PHE A 193 -2.18 -8.34 11.74
N ILE A 194 -1.50 -7.75 10.76
CA ILE A 194 -0.51 -8.44 9.93
C ILE A 194 0.87 -8.27 10.57
N ASP A 195 1.41 -9.37 11.11
CA ASP A 195 2.68 -9.40 11.85
C ASP A 195 3.75 -10.08 11.00
N ILE A 196 4.76 -9.31 10.55
CA ILE A 196 5.87 -9.83 9.75
C ILE A 196 7.01 -10.23 10.68
N PRO A 197 7.46 -11.49 10.68
CA PRO A 197 8.46 -11.99 11.63
C PRO A 197 9.75 -11.16 11.71
N GLU A 198 10.25 -10.68 10.58
CA GLU A 198 11.51 -9.93 10.47
C GLU A 198 11.43 -8.51 11.04
N THR A 199 10.25 -7.90 11.03
CA THR A 199 10.04 -6.50 11.47
C THR A 199 9.18 -6.40 12.73
N SER A 200 8.68 -7.53 13.22
CA SER A 200 7.79 -7.66 14.37
C SER A 200 8.35 -6.96 15.62
N ASN A 201 7.44 -6.34 16.37
CA ASN A 201 7.73 -5.73 17.66
C ASN A 201 6.66 -6.19 18.67
N PRO A 202 6.96 -7.20 19.51
CA PRO A 202 5.99 -7.77 20.44
C PRO A 202 5.37 -6.76 21.41
N GLU A 203 6.12 -5.73 21.83
CA GLU A 203 5.61 -4.73 22.77
C GLU A 203 4.64 -3.77 22.08
N LYS A 204 4.95 -3.30 20.87
CA LYS A 204 4.01 -2.48 20.09
C LYS A 204 2.77 -3.26 19.70
N ARG A 205 2.93 -4.54 19.33
CA ARG A 205 1.81 -5.44 19.06
C ARG A 205 0.86 -5.53 20.25
N LYS A 206 1.37 -5.72 21.47
CA LYS A 206 0.52 -5.76 22.68
C LYS A 206 -0.27 -4.46 22.88
N ILE A 207 0.34 -3.31 22.63
CA ILE A 207 -0.33 -2.00 22.75
C ILE A 207 -1.48 -1.91 21.75
N LEU A 208 -1.22 -2.22 20.48
CA LEU A 208 -2.24 -2.20 19.42
C LEU A 208 -3.40 -3.14 19.73
N LEU A 209 -3.11 -4.39 20.12
CA LEU A 209 -4.15 -5.37 20.42
C LEU A 209 -5.07 -4.85 21.54
N LYS A 210 -4.48 -4.23 22.58
CA LYS A 210 -5.25 -3.65 23.68
C LYS A 210 -6.10 -2.45 23.26
N GLU A 211 -5.56 -1.57 22.40
CA GLU A 211 -6.30 -0.40 21.88
C GLU A 211 -7.48 -0.86 21.02
N ALA A 212 -7.24 -1.76 20.07
CA ALA A 212 -8.28 -2.32 19.21
C ALA A 212 -9.38 -3.07 19.99
N GLU A 213 -9.00 -3.89 20.98
CA GLU A 213 -9.96 -4.54 21.88
C GLU A 213 -10.79 -3.52 22.67
N SER A 214 -10.20 -2.39 23.09
CA SER A 214 -10.91 -1.34 23.82
C SER A 214 -11.92 -0.57 22.95
N GLU A 215 -11.69 -0.55 21.63
CA GLU A 215 -12.61 -0.01 20.62
C GLU A 215 -13.63 -1.05 20.13
N GLY A 216 -13.57 -2.28 20.62
CA GLY A 216 -14.54 -3.34 20.34
C GLY A 216 -14.22 -4.19 19.10
N TYR A 217 -12.99 -4.15 18.59
CA TYR A 217 -12.53 -5.04 17.52
C TYR A 217 -12.16 -6.44 18.05
N ASP A 218 -12.56 -7.46 17.30
CA ASP A 218 -12.11 -8.85 17.41
C ASP A 218 -10.85 -9.03 16.56
N VAL A 219 -9.67 -8.90 17.19
CA VAL A 219 -8.40 -8.89 16.46
C VAL A 219 -7.88 -10.31 16.21
N THR A 220 -7.64 -10.64 14.94
CA THR A 220 -6.95 -11.86 14.54
C THR A 220 -5.57 -11.53 13.97
N VAL A 221 -4.53 -12.14 14.53
CA VAL A 221 -3.17 -11.96 14.01
C VAL A 221 -2.93 -12.87 12.81
N GLN A 222 -2.57 -12.27 11.68
CA GLN A 222 -2.13 -12.94 10.47
C GLN A 222 -0.62 -12.85 10.36
N GLN A 223 0.05 -13.97 10.06
CA GLN A 223 1.48 -13.92 9.76
C GLN A 223 1.68 -13.30 8.37
N GLY A 224 2.40 -12.18 8.33
CA GLY A 224 2.80 -11.52 7.09
C GLY A 224 4.02 -12.16 6.44
N SER A 225 4.39 -11.64 5.26
CA SER A 225 5.53 -12.11 4.48
C SER A 225 6.15 -10.98 3.69
N LEU A 226 7.48 -10.92 3.67
CA LEU A 226 8.24 -9.95 2.89
C LEU A 226 8.31 -10.29 1.39
N ASN A 227 7.75 -11.42 0.94
CA ASN A 227 7.97 -11.96 -0.40
C ASN A 227 7.75 -10.94 -1.54
N LEU A 228 6.62 -10.23 -1.55
CA LEU A 228 6.35 -9.22 -2.59
C LEU A 228 7.28 -8.00 -2.50
N ILE A 229 7.69 -7.58 -1.30
CA ILE A 229 8.59 -6.45 -1.12
C ILE A 229 10.01 -6.85 -1.54
N GLN A 230 10.44 -8.06 -1.19
CA GLN A 230 11.72 -8.64 -1.56
C GLN A 230 11.85 -8.83 -3.08
N ASN A 231 10.81 -9.37 -3.73
CA ASN A 231 10.83 -9.58 -5.19
C ASN A 231 10.78 -8.26 -5.96
N LEU A 232 10.03 -7.26 -5.46
CA LEU A 232 9.99 -5.91 -6.03
C LEU A 232 11.40 -5.29 -6.05
N LEU A 233 12.08 -5.31 -4.90
CA LEU A 233 13.41 -4.73 -4.70
C LEU A 233 14.55 -5.60 -5.25
N GLY A 234 14.30 -6.88 -5.48
CA GLY A 234 15.24 -7.85 -6.05
C GLY A 234 15.16 -7.98 -7.57
N GLY A 235 14.34 -7.16 -8.25
CA GLY A 235 14.20 -7.19 -9.71
C GLY A 235 13.47 -8.43 -10.24
N GLN A 236 12.75 -9.17 -9.37
CA GLN A 236 12.08 -10.42 -9.72
C GLN A 236 10.61 -10.17 -10.04
N TRP A 237 10.35 -9.45 -11.12
CA TRP A 237 9.00 -9.02 -11.50
C TRP A 237 8.29 -10.09 -12.33
N ASN A 238 7.73 -11.09 -11.63
CA ASN A 238 6.89 -12.15 -12.18
C ASN A 238 5.45 -11.64 -12.46
N ASP A 239 4.50 -12.57 -12.54
CA ASP A 239 3.08 -12.31 -12.75
C ASP A 239 2.40 -11.52 -11.62
N ASP A 240 3.02 -11.41 -10.44
CA ASP A 240 2.53 -10.58 -9.33
C ASP A 240 2.73 -9.07 -9.57
N TYR A 241 3.36 -8.66 -10.67
CA TYR A 241 3.66 -7.27 -10.97
C TYR A 241 3.07 -6.82 -12.31
N GLN A 242 2.71 -5.54 -12.36
CA GLN A 242 2.43 -4.82 -13.58
C GLN A 242 3.63 -3.92 -13.89
N ILE A 243 4.23 -4.15 -15.06
CA ILE A 243 5.23 -3.25 -15.64
C ILE A 243 4.51 -2.31 -16.59
N ILE A 244 4.67 -1.01 -16.39
CA ILE A 244 4.07 0.04 -17.22
C ILE A 244 5.21 0.65 -18.04
N PRO A 245 5.20 0.48 -19.37
CA PRO A 245 6.22 1.06 -20.23
C PRO A 245 6.26 2.60 -20.11
N PRO A 246 7.43 3.23 -20.37
CA PRO A 246 7.51 4.68 -20.48
C PRO A 246 6.45 5.26 -21.45
N GLY A 247 5.75 6.30 -21.02
CA GLY A 247 4.68 6.96 -21.76
C GLY A 247 3.29 6.31 -21.65
N GLU A 248 3.19 5.11 -21.06
CA GLU A 248 1.92 4.48 -20.72
C GLU A 248 1.45 4.85 -19.32
N LYS A 249 0.16 4.63 -19.06
CA LYS A 249 -0.51 4.92 -17.77
C LYS A 249 -0.99 3.64 -17.12
N SER A 250 -0.93 3.55 -15.79
CA SER A 250 -1.62 2.51 -15.02
C SER A 250 -3.13 2.61 -15.19
N VAL A 251 -3.80 1.47 -15.30
CA VAL A 251 -5.28 1.39 -15.37
C VAL A 251 -5.78 0.34 -14.38
N PRO A 252 -6.72 0.65 -13.49
CA PRO A 252 -7.36 -0.37 -12.66
C PRO A 252 -8.26 -1.29 -13.52
N LEU A 253 -8.22 -2.59 -13.25
CA LEU A 253 -9.05 -3.59 -13.95
C LEU A 253 -10.20 -4.12 -13.08
N TYR A 254 -10.21 -3.81 -11.78
CA TYR A 254 -11.27 -4.16 -10.84
C TYR A 254 -11.60 -5.67 -10.84
N ASP A 255 -10.57 -6.50 -10.89
CA ASP A 255 -10.64 -7.96 -10.83
C ASP A 255 -9.63 -8.51 -9.81
N TRP A 256 -9.82 -9.76 -9.38
CA TRP A 256 -8.97 -10.42 -8.39
C TRP A 256 -7.63 -10.95 -8.93
N ASP A 257 -7.53 -11.12 -10.25
CA ASP A 257 -6.40 -11.81 -10.88
C ASP A 257 -5.35 -10.80 -11.33
N ARG A 258 -5.70 -9.96 -12.30
CA ARG A 258 -4.81 -8.98 -12.89
C ARG A 258 -4.73 -7.71 -12.07
N VAL A 259 -5.82 -7.28 -11.43
CA VAL A 259 -5.99 -6.06 -10.60
C VAL A 259 -5.79 -4.75 -11.35
N MET A 260 -4.71 -4.64 -12.13
CA MET A 260 -4.33 -3.47 -12.91
C MET A 260 -3.68 -3.85 -14.25
N GLY A 261 -3.67 -2.91 -15.18
CA GLY A 261 -3.05 -3.00 -16.49
C GLY A 261 -2.33 -1.71 -16.87
N SER A 262 -1.97 -1.59 -18.15
CA SER A 262 -1.46 -0.36 -18.73
C SER A 262 -2.25 0.03 -19.98
N THR A 263 -2.28 1.33 -20.28
CA THR A 263 -2.83 1.87 -21.53
C THR A 263 -1.92 2.96 -22.07
N LYS A 264 -1.93 3.14 -23.40
CA LYS A 264 -1.28 4.30 -24.01
C LYS A 264 -1.93 5.59 -23.54
N SER A 265 -1.10 6.59 -23.24
CA SER A 265 -1.60 7.95 -23.04
C SER A 265 -2.27 8.43 -24.32
N ALA A 266 -3.51 8.92 -24.23
CA ALA A 266 -4.12 9.63 -25.35
C ALA A 266 -3.27 10.88 -25.64
N ASN A 267 -2.85 11.03 -26.91
CA ASN A 267 -2.12 12.20 -27.40
C ASN A 267 -2.96 13.47 -27.28
#